data_AF-A0A3L7UHE1-F1
#
_entry.id   AF-A0A3L7UHE1-F1
#
_cell.length_a   1.000
_cell.length_b   1.000
_cell.length_c   1.000
_cell.angle_alpha   90.00
_cell.angle_beta   90.00
_cell.angle_gamma   90.00
#
_symmetry.space_group_name_H-M   'P 1'
#
loop_
_entity.id
_entity.type
_entity.pdbx_description
1 polymer ?
#
loop_
_entity_poly.entity_id
_entity_poly.type
_entity_poly.pdbx_seq_one_letter_code
_entity_poly.pdbx_strand_id
1 'polypeptide(L)' 'MARIRNVFEIIELYGHDENFEPHTTSEFTSTSAPAGSRLKLDILAERIQRGMPLWHPEDSTESSEALLVTAGDNR' A
#
# COMPACT_ATOMS: atom_id res chain seq x y z
N MET A 1 -9.64 9.54 -31.75
CA MET A 1 -9.31 9.29 -30.32
C MET A 1 -10.60 9.38 -29.53
N ALA A 2 -10.92 8.36 -28.73
CA ALA A 2 -12.12 8.38 -27.89
C ALA A 2 -11.97 9.49 -26.83
N ARG A 3 -12.97 10.38 -26.73
CA ARG A 3 -13.00 11.43 -25.72
C ARG A 3 -13.52 10.82 -24.42
N ILE A 4 -12.60 10.48 -23.52
CA ILE A 4 -12.91 9.90 -22.20
C ILE A 4 -13.56 10.99 -21.32
N ARG A 5 -14.77 10.73 -20.83
CA ARG A 5 -15.61 11.63 -20.04
C ARG A 5 -15.62 11.28 -18.56
N ASN A 6 -15.40 10.01 -18.21
CA ASN A 6 -15.40 9.55 -16.82
C ASN A 6 -14.50 8.32 -16.62
N VAL A 7 -14.31 7.95 -15.35
CA VAL A 7 -13.46 6.82 -14.94
C VAL A 7 -14.02 5.46 -15.37
N PHE A 8 -15.34 5.31 -15.47
CA PHE A 8 -15.96 4.06 -15.94
C PHE A 8 -15.61 3.78 -17.40
N GLU A 9 -15.60 4.80 -18.25
CA GLU A 9 -15.18 4.66 -19.66
C GLU A 9 -13.69 4.25 -19.77
N ILE A 10 -12.82 4.69 -18.85
CA ILE A 10 -11.41 4.26 -18.80
C ILE A 10 -11.34 2.77 -18.44
N ILE A 11 -12.03 2.40 -17.37
CA ILE A 11 -12.02 1.05 -16.84
C ILE A 11 -12.59 0.07 -17.88
N GLU A 12 -13.65 0.45 -18.59
CA GLU A 12 -14.23 -0.33 -19.68
C GLU A 12 -13.28 -0.44 -20.90
N LEU A 13 -12.52 0.61 -21.21
CA LEU A 13 -11.56 0.63 -22.33
C LEU A 13 -10.30 -0.21 -22.07
N TYR A 14 -9.75 -0.15 -20.87
CA TYR A 14 -8.50 -0.85 -20.52
C TYR A 14 -8.74 -2.18 -19.81
N GLY A 15 -10.00 -2.50 -19.52
CA GLY A 15 -10.40 -3.67 -18.78
C GLY A 15 -10.18 -3.51 -17.27
N HIS A 16 -10.86 -4.38 -16.54
CA HIS A 16 -10.51 -4.72 -15.17
C HIS A 16 -9.59 -5.94 -15.26
N ASP A 17 -8.40 -5.89 -14.65
CA ASP A 17 -7.60 -7.10 -14.49
C ASP A 17 -8.18 -7.91 -13.32
N GLU A 18 -9.36 -8.50 -13.54
CA GLU A 18 -10.04 -9.33 -12.54
C GLU A 18 -9.26 -10.60 -12.19
N ASN A 19 -8.24 -10.93 -12.99
CA ASN A 19 -7.35 -12.06 -12.80
C ASN A 19 -5.97 -11.65 -12.28
N PHE A 20 -5.78 -10.39 -11.90
CA PHE A 20 -4.52 -9.94 -11.32
C PHE A 20 -4.26 -10.68 -10.01
N GLU A 21 -3.27 -11.58 -10.04
CA GLU A 21 -2.77 -12.25 -8.85
C GLU A 21 -1.34 -11.77 -8.58
N PRO A 22 -1.11 -11.01 -7.49
CA PRO A 22 0.24 -10.56 -7.17
C PRO A 22 1.15 -11.74 -6.82
N HIS A 23 2.42 -11.64 -7.18
CA HIS A 23 3.40 -12.69 -6.94
C HIS A 23 4.41 -12.32 -5.86
N THR A 24 4.58 -13.23 -4.91
CA THR A 24 5.62 -13.12 -3.89
C THR A 24 6.97 -13.52 -4.49
N THR A 25 8.01 -12.74 -4.20
CA THR A 25 9.40 -13.08 -4.53
C THR A 25 10.25 -13.08 -3.26
N SER A 26 11.53 -13.45 -3.36
CA SER A 26 12.48 -13.38 -2.25
C SER A 26 12.68 -11.96 -1.69
N GLU A 27 12.32 -10.93 -2.45
CA GLU A 27 12.43 -9.52 -2.04
C GLU A 27 11.15 -8.98 -1.38
N PHE A 28 10.10 -9.80 -1.27
CA PHE A 28 8.89 -9.44 -0.54
C PHE A 28 9.13 -9.58 0.96
N THR A 29 9.59 -8.51 1.60
CA THR A 29 9.86 -8.46 3.04
C THR A 29 8.89 -7.52 3.76
N SER A 30 8.71 -7.75 5.05
CA SER A 30 7.94 -6.86 5.92
C SER A 30 8.57 -5.46 6.02
N THR A 31 7.76 -4.47 6.32
CA THR A 31 8.19 -3.11 6.65
C THR A 31 7.74 -2.69 8.04
N SER A 32 8.66 -2.14 8.81
CA SER A 32 8.39 -1.49 10.10
C SER A 32 8.06 0.00 9.97
N ALA A 33 7.96 0.53 8.75
CA ALA A 33 7.65 1.94 8.54
C ALA A 33 6.28 2.30 9.15
N PRO A 34 6.15 3.44 9.86
CA PRO A 34 4.90 3.84 10.50
C PRO A 34 3.76 4.03 9.50
N ALA A 35 2.53 3.83 9.95
CA ALA A 35 1.34 4.11 9.16
C ALA A 35 1.33 5.57 8.68
N GLY A 36 1.01 5.79 7.40
CA GLY A 36 0.97 7.13 6.78
C GLY A 36 2.32 7.80 6.54
N SER A 37 3.43 7.20 6.97
CA SER A 37 4.77 7.75 6.71
C SER A 37 5.11 7.71 5.21
N ARG A 38 5.90 8.69 4.76
CA ARG A 38 6.40 8.75 3.38
C ARG A 38 7.15 7.47 2.98
N LEU A 39 7.97 6.95 3.89
CA LEU A 39 8.71 5.70 3.69
C LEU A 39 7.76 4.52 3.45
N LYS A 40 6.68 4.38 4.23
CA LYS A 40 5.69 3.33 4.01
C LYS A 40 5.06 3.46 2.62
N LEU A 41 4.65 4.67 2.23
CA LEU A 41 4.05 4.90 0.91
C LEU A 41 5.01 4.54 -0.24
N ASP A 42 6.29 4.90 -0.11
CA ASP A 42 7.28 4.61 -1.14
C ASP A 42 7.53 3.09 -1.27
N ILE A 43 7.58 2.35 -0.16
CA ILE A 43 7.69 0.88 -0.15
C ILE A 43 6.46 0.22 -0.81
N LEU A 44 5.26 0.67 -0.45
CA LEU A 44 4.01 0.13 -1.03
C LEU A 44 3.91 0.43 -2.52
N ALA A 45 4.36 1.61 -2.97
CA ALA A 45 4.40 1.96 -4.38
C ALA A 45 5.38 1.07 -5.16
N GLU A 46 6.53 0.74 -4.59
CA GLU A 46 7.48 -0.21 -5.19
C GLU A 46 6.84 -1.61 -5.34
N ARG A 47 6.16 -2.10 -4.30
CA ARG A 47 5.46 -3.41 -4.35
C ARG A 47 4.45 -3.46 -5.51
N ILE A 48 3.64 -2.40 -5.68
CA ILE A 48 2.67 -2.31 -6.80
C ILE A 48 3.39 -2.36 -8.16
N GLN A 49 4.46 -1.58 -8.33
CA GLN A 49 5.21 -1.54 -9.59
C GLN A 49 5.83 -2.90 -9.95
N ARG A 50 6.12 -3.72 -8.95
CA ARG A 50 6.71 -5.06 -9.11
C ARG A 50 5.68 -6.18 -9.17
N GLY A 51 4.39 -5.86 -9.10
CA GLY A 51 3.31 -6.85 -9.07
C GLY A 51 3.30 -7.71 -7.80
N MET A 52 3.82 -7.19 -6.68
CA MET A 52 3.85 -7.89 -5.40
C MET A 52 2.59 -7.62 -4.57
N PRO A 53 2.31 -8.47 -3.56
CA PRO A 53 1.24 -8.19 -2.62
C PRO A 53 1.48 -6.85 -1.92
N LEU A 54 0.41 -6.07 -1.74
CA LEU A 54 0.51 -4.76 -1.10
C LEU A 54 0.88 -4.88 0.37
N TRP A 55 0.31 -5.86 1.07
CA TRP A 55 0.43 -6.05 2.52
C TRP A 55 1.18 -7.35 2.85
N HIS A 56 2.11 -7.27 3.81
CA HIS A 56 2.78 -8.42 4.40
C HIS A 56 2.23 -8.68 5.82
N PRO A 57 2.01 -9.95 6.24
CA PRO A 57 1.48 -10.27 7.57
C PRO A 57 2.23 -9.68 8.76
N GLU A 58 3.53 -9.48 8.60
CA GLU A 58 4.43 -8.89 9.59
C GLU A 58 4.68 -7.39 9.38
N ASP A 59 3.96 -6.70 8.49
CA ASP A 59 4.07 -5.24 8.35
C ASP A 59 3.59 -4.56 9.64
N SER A 60 4.33 -3.53 10.09
CA SER A 60 3.96 -2.79 11.30
C SER A 60 2.59 -2.09 11.14
N THR A 61 1.73 -2.30 12.14
CA THR A 61 0.42 -1.65 12.29
C THR A 61 0.47 -0.43 13.21
N GLU A 62 1.64 -0.10 13.74
CA GLU A 62 1.79 0.97 14.73
C GLU A 62 1.47 2.32 14.10
N SER A 63 0.41 2.95 14.61
CA SER A 63 0.07 4.34 14.33
C SER A 63 0.88 5.24 15.26
N SER A 64 1.42 6.35 14.75
CA SER A 64 2.19 7.31 15.57
C SER A 64 1.39 7.86 16.76
N GLU A 65 0.06 7.72 16.76
CA GLU A 65 -0.81 8.06 17.87
C GLU A 65 -0.54 7.22 19.14
N ALA A 66 -0.12 5.96 18.98
CA ALA A 66 0.25 5.09 20.11
C ALA A 66 1.47 5.62 20.89
N LEU A 67 2.37 6.36 20.23
CA LEU A 67 3.57 6.93 20.84
C LEU A 67 3.28 8.17 21.72
N LEU A 68 2.15 8.85 21.49
CA LEU A 68 1.73 10.00 22.29
C LEU A 68 1.09 9.58 23.61
N VAL A 69 0.44 8.41 23.65
CA VAL A 69 -0.23 7.89 24.85
C VAL A 69 0.80 7.47 25.91
N THR A 70 1.96 6.95 25.52
CA THR A 70 3.01 6.52 26.46
C THR A 70 3.80 7.68 27.08
N ALA A 71 3.70 8.90 26.53
CA ALA A 71 4.37 10.08 27.06
C ALA A 71 3.55 10.84 28.11
N GLY A 72 2.28 10.45 28.32
CA GLY A 72 1.33 11.14 29.20
C GLY A 72 1.21 10.60 30.62
N ASP A 73 1.75 9.42 30.91
CA ASP A 73 1.55 8.72 32.18
C ASP A 73 2.84 8.69 33.02
N ASN A 74 3.20 9.86 33.57
CA ASN A 74 4.18 9.97 34.65
C ASN A 74 3.76 11.09 35.62
N ARG A 75 2.58 10.94 36.22
CA ARG A 75 2.13 11.73 37.38
C ARG A 75 1.38 10.87 38.38
#